data_AF-A0AAE1VG03-F1
#
_entry.id   AF-A0AAE1VG03-F1
#
_cell.length_a   1.000
_cell.length_b   1.000
_cell.length_c   1.000
_cell.angle_alpha   90.00
_cell.angle_beta   90.00
_cell.angle_gamma   90.00
#
_symmetry.space_group_name_H-M   'P 1'
#
loop_
_entity.id
_entity.type
_entity.pdbx_description
1 polymer ?
#
loop_
_entity_poly.entity_id
_entity_poly.type
_entity_poly.pdbx_seq_one_letter_code
_entity_poly.pdbx_strand_id
1 'polypeptide(L)'
;MKRKRQRQSKITDLKQSKITDLNFDVLKHIMYHVAVSPDGAGNLARTLSVCRLFKELADDSDILKAVAFDQVELSGIHESFWQPAGMLCRCLQTGNPSAFNAIRENAEILNASYLILKRTMFRGKMVLMARSIALEVANTRARKKALEDAIDDCTSAFDAVDAQIQTIEQFLEMLKAVLKVMRSQVAQ
;
A
#
# COMPACT_ATOMS: atom_id res chain seq x y z
N MET A 1 75.91 -19.36 -18.71
CA MET A 1 74.75 -18.57 -19.19
C MET A 1 73.45 -19.34 -18.93
N LYS A 2 72.66 -18.92 -17.94
CA LYS A 2 71.39 -19.54 -17.55
C LYS A 2 70.25 -19.04 -18.45
N ARG A 3 69.64 -19.94 -19.24
CA ARG A 3 68.39 -19.64 -19.96
C ARG A 3 67.24 -19.60 -18.93
N LYS A 4 66.75 -18.40 -18.61
CA LYS A 4 65.55 -18.18 -17.80
C LYS A 4 64.35 -18.76 -18.54
N ARG A 5 63.74 -19.82 -17.99
CA ARG A 5 62.40 -20.28 -18.36
C ARG A 5 61.40 -19.21 -17.94
N GLN A 6 60.81 -18.55 -18.94
CA GLN A 6 59.68 -17.66 -18.78
C GLN A 6 58.47 -18.54 -18.40
N ARG A 7 58.21 -18.68 -17.10
CA ARG A 7 56.91 -19.17 -16.60
C ARG A 7 55.91 -18.05 -16.84
N GLN A 8 55.27 -18.05 -18.01
CA GLN A 8 54.01 -17.34 -18.19
C GLN A 8 53.01 -17.99 -17.23
N SER A 9 52.71 -17.29 -16.13
CA SER A 9 51.53 -17.57 -15.33
C SER A 9 50.33 -17.32 -16.22
N LYS A 10 49.74 -18.40 -16.73
CA LYS A 10 48.36 -18.41 -17.22
C LYS A 10 47.49 -18.03 -16.02
N ILE A 11 47.21 -16.74 -15.87
CA ILE A 11 46.12 -16.27 -15.03
C ILE A 11 44.89 -16.77 -15.76
N THR A 12 44.33 -17.89 -15.28
CA THR A 12 43.03 -18.37 -15.70
C THR A 12 42.04 -17.24 -15.48
N ASP A 13 41.38 -16.80 -16.55
CA ASP A 13 40.17 -15.98 -16.46
C ASP A 13 39.20 -16.70 -15.51
N LEU A 14 39.16 -16.24 -14.26
CA LEU A 14 38.11 -16.60 -13.33
C LEU A 14 36.85 -16.00 -13.92
N LYS A 15 36.09 -16.81 -14.68
CA LYS A 15 34.72 -16.49 -15.09
C LYS A 15 34.02 -15.93 -13.86
N GLN A 16 33.66 -14.65 -13.93
CA GLN A 16 33.00 -13.98 -12.81
C GLN A 16 31.64 -14.65 -12.61
N SER A 17 31.52 -15.48 -11.57
CA SER A 17 30.28 -16.18 -11.24
C SER A 17 29.19 -15.16 -10.95
N LYS A 18 28.04 -15.31 -11.61
CA LYS A 18 26.86 -14.48 -11.37
C LYS A 18 26.08 -15.07 -10.20
N ILE A 19 25.32 -14.24 -9.49
CA ILE A 19 24.43 -14.70 -8.42
C ILE A 19 23.42 -15.74 -8.94
N THR A 20 22.96 -15.59 -10.19
CA THR A 20 22.04 -16.52 -10.86
C THR A 20 22.65 -17.88 -11.19
N ASP A 21 23.98 -18.04 -11.05
CA ASP A 21 24.67 -19.31 -11.25
C ASP A 21 24.62 -20.19 -9.98
N LEU A 22 24.10 -19.66 -8.86
CA LEU A 22 23.86 -20.41 -7.64
C LEU A 22 22.73 -21.43 -7.83
N ASN A 23 22.76 -22.49 -7.02
CA ASN A 23 21.68 -23.47 -6.95
C ASN A 23 20.36 -22.77 -6.58
N PHE A 24 19.26 -23.21 -7.20
CA PHE A 24 17.92 -22.67 -6.98
C PHE A 24 17.53 -22.62 -5.50
N ASP A 25 17.84 -23.65 -4.71
CA ASP A 25 17.53 -23.71 -3.28
C ASP A 25 18.30 -22.66 -2.48
N VAL A 26 19.55 -22.39 -2.87
CA VAL A 26 20.36 -21.33 -2.28
C VAL A 26 19.76 -19.96 -2.61
N LEU A 27 19.32 -19.77 -3.85
CA LEU A 27 18.65 -18.54 -4.26
C LEU A 27 17.31 -18.35 -3.55
N LYS A 28 16.52 -19.42 -3.38
CA LYS A 28 15.28 -19.40 -2.59
C LYS A 28 15.57 -19.02 -1.14
N HIS A 29 16.64 -19.56 -0.55
CA HIS A 29 17.04 -19.20 0.81
C HIS A 29 17.45 -17.73 0.94
N ILE A 30 18.20 -17.19 -0.03
CA ILE A 30 18.55 -15.76 -0.07
C ILE A 30 17.27 -14.91 -0.18
N MET A 31 16.37 -15.27 -1.09
CA MET A 31 15.10 -14.56 -1.28
C MET A 31 14.21 -14.60 -0.04
N TYR A 32 14.22 -15.72 0.69
CA TYR A 32 13.53 -15.82 1.98
C TYR A 32 14.08 -14.78 2.97
N HIS A 33 15.40 -14.67 3.13
CA HIS A 33 16.01 -13.65 4.01
C HIS A 33 15.72 -12.21 3.58
N VAL A 34 15.63 -11.98 2.26
CA VAL A 34 15.17 -10.70 1.73
C VAL A 34 13.73 -10.43 2.18
N ALA A 35 12.85 -11.42 2.11
CA ALA A 35 11.45 -11.30 2.48
C ALA A 35 11.21 -11.04 3.98
N VAL A 36 11.94 -11.70 4.90
CA VAL A 36 11.80 -11.45 6.35
C VAL A 36 12.54 -10.20 6.85
N SER A 37 13.26 -9.48 5.99
CA SER A 37 13.94 -8.25 6.40
C SER A 37 12.94 -7.15 6.81
N PRO A 38 13.33 -6.13 7.61
CA PRO A 38 12.41 -5.10 8.08
C PRO A 38 11.66 -4.32 6.97
N ASP A 39 12.29 -4.13 5.81
CA ASP A 39 11.66 -3.62 4.58
C ASP A 39 11.45 -4.76 3.57
N GLY A 40 10.93 -5.89 4.05
CA GLY A 40 10.81 -7.14 3.29
C GLY A 40 10.02 -6.96 2.00
N ALA A 41 8.86 -6.32 2.09
CA ALA A 41 8.02 -6.01 0.94
C ALA A 41 8.72 -5.07 -0.07
N GLY A 42 9.35 -3.99 0.39
CA GLY A 42 10.07 -3.07 -0.49
C GLY A 42 11.29 -3.71 -1.14
N ASN A 43 12.06 -4.48 -0.37
CA ASN A 43 13.19 -5.23 -0.86
C ASN A 43 12.77 -6.27 -1.90
N LEU A 44 11.77 -7.09 -1.61
CA LEU A 44 11.27 -8.10 -2.54
C LEU A 44 10.75 -7.48 -3.84
N ALA A 45 10.04 -6.35 -3.75
CA ALA A 45 9.54 -5.62 -4.91
C ALA A 45 10.68 -5.13 -5.82
N ARG A 46 11.79 -4.68 -5.24
CA ARG A 46 13.00 -4.34 -6.01
C ARG A 46 13.59 -5.57 -6.70
N THR A 47 13.64 -6.71 -6.01
CA THR A 47 14.22 -7.95 -6.55
C THR A 47 13.44 -8.50 -7.75
N LEU A 48 12.12 -8.30 -7.79
CA LEU A 48 11.26 -8.66 -8.94
C LEU A 48 11.72 -8.01 -10.26
N SER A 49 12.32 -6.83 -10.18
CA SER A 49 12.69 -6.03 -11.35
C SER A 49 14.07 -6.41 -11.91
N VAL A 50 14.81 -7.30 -11.24
CA VAL A 50 16.20 -7.62 -11.58
C VAL A 50 16.27 -8.64 -12.71
N CYS A 51 15.59 -9.78 -12.58
CA CYS A 51 15.61 -10.84 -13.59
C CYS A 51 14.41 -11.79 -13.45
N ARG A 52 14.17 -12.58 -14.51
CA ARG A 52 13.09 -13.56 -14.56
C ARG A 52 13.16 -14.60 -13.43
N LEU A 53 14.36 -15.07 -13.09
CA LEU A 53 14.55 -16.07 -12.03
C LEU A 53 14.13 -15.54 -10.66
N PHE A 54 14.46 -14.28 -10.35
CA PHE A 54 14.05 -13.65 -9.09
C PHE A 54 12.57 -13.35 -9.06
N LYS A 55 11.97 -13.05 -10.21
CA LYS A 55 10.51 -12.96 -10.33
C LYS A 55 9.84 -14.30 -10.00
N GLU A 56 10.32 -15.39 -10.58
CA GLU A 56 9.79 -16.74 -10.31
C GLU A 56 9.96 -17.13 -8.83
N LEU A 57 11.10 -16.83 -8.22
CA LEU A 57 11.33 -17.08 -6.79
C LEU A 57 10.46 -16.22 -5.89
N ALA A 58 10.28 -14.94 -6.18
CA ALA A 58 9.44 -14.06 -5.38
C ALA A 58 7.95 -14.44 -5.45
N ASP A 59 7.55 -15.21 -6.46
CA ASP A 59 6.20 -15.74 -6.60
C ASP A 59 5.99 -17.07 -5.84
N ASP A 60 7.05 -17.63 -5.23
CA ASP A 60 7.00 -18.84 -4.42
C ASP A 60 6.20 -18.62 -3.12
N SER A 61 5.35 -19.61 -2.79
CA SER A 61 4.45 -19.51 -1.64
C SER A 61 5.18 -19.36 -0.30
N ASP A 62 6.36 -19.96 -0.12
CA ASP A 62 7.09 -19.87 1.14
C ASP A 62 7.69 -18.48 1.33
N ILE A 63 8.13 -17.87 0.22
CA ILE A 63 8.65 -16.51 0.20
C ILE A 63 7.51 -15.51 0.47
N LEU A 64 6.38 -15.66 -0.23
CA LEU A 64 5.21 -14.79 -0.05
C LEU A 64 4.63 -14.85 1.37
N LYS A 65 4.64 -16.01 2.01
CA LYS A 65 4.23 -16.18 3.44
C LYS A 65 5.17 -15.50 4.43
N ALA A 66 6.44 -15.33 4.05
CA ALA A 66 7.50 -14.82 4.91
C ALA A 66 7.72 -13.31 4.81
N VAL A 67 7.12 -12.63 3.81
CA VAL A 67 7.29 -11.20 3.59
C VAL A 67 6.87 -10.39 4.82
N ALA A 68 7.78 -9.56 5.33
CA ALA A 68 7.50 -8.60 6.38
C ALA A 68 7.01 -7.26 5.80
N PHE A 69 6.03 -6.67 6.50
CA PHE A 69 5.42 -5.36 6.21
C PHE A 69 5.64 -4.36 7.36
N ASP A 70 6.64 -4.60 8.22
CA ASP A 70 6.83 -3.91 9.50
C ASP A 70 7.15 -2.41 9.37
N GLN A 71 7.70 -1.95 8.23
CA GLN A 71 8.01 -0.53 7.97
C GLN A 71 7.08 0.14 6.94
N VAL A 72 5.95 -0.48 6.64
CA VAL A 72 5.10 -0.05 5.54
C VAL A 72 4.07 0.96 6.04
N GLU A 73 4.42 2.24 6.02
CA GLU A 73 3.49 3.34 6.32
C GLU A 73 2.48 3.56 5.19
N LEU A 74 1.20 3.84 5.50
CA LEU A 74 0.13 4.12 4.52
C LEU A 74 0.49 5.19 3.48
N SER A 75 1.19 6.23 3.90
CA SER A 75 1.68 7.32 3.04
C SER A 75 2.78 6.87 2.08
N GLY A 76 3.51 5.81 2.43
CA GLY A 76 4.60 5.23 1.65
C GLY A 76 4.18 4.06 0.75
N ILE A 77 2.98 3.50 0.93
CA ILE A 77 2.48 2.43 0.08
C ILE A 77 2.00 3.00 -1.25
N HIS A 78 2.80 2.84 -2.29
CA HIS A 78 2.38 3.15 -3.65
C HIS A 78 1.12 2.35 -4.02
N GLU A 79 0.16 2.95 -4.72
CA GLU A 79 -1.14 2.35 -5.07
C GLU A 79 -1.01 0.96 -5.72
N SER A 80 0.07 0.73 -6.48
CA SER A 80 0.36 -0.56 -7.11
C SER A 80 0.52 -1.73 -6.12
N PHE A 81 0.83 -1.48 -4.84
CA PHE A 81 0.89 -2.52 -3.81
C PHE A 81 -0.50 -3.06 -3.45
N TRP A 82 -1.54 -2.24 -3.57
CA TRP A 82 -2.93 -2.56 -3.23
C TRP A 82 -3.73 -3.16 -4.39
N GLN A 83 -3.20 -3.08 -5.61
CA GLN A 83 -3.86 -3.67 -6.77
C GLN A 83 -4.04 -5.18 -6.58
N PRO A 84 -5.02 -5.82 -7.25
CA PRO A 84 -5.23 -7.27 -7.13
C PRO A 84 -3.98 -8.11 -7.42
N ALA A 85 -3.09 -7.63 -8.28
CA ALA A 85 -1.79 -8.24 -8.60
C ALA A 85 -0.60 -7.68 -7.78
N GLY A 86 -0.88 -6.76 -6.85
CA GLY A 86 0.08 -6.09 -5.99
C GLY A 86 0.60 -7.01 -4.90
N MET A 87 1.79 -6.67 -4.36
CA MET A 87 2.51 -7.51 -3.41
C MET A 87 1.70 -7.81 -2.14
N LEU A 88 0.95 -6.83 -1.63
CA LEU A 88 0.15 -6.99 -0.43
C LEU A 88 -0.97 -8.02 -0.65
N CYS A 89 -1.74 -7.90 -1.73
CA CYS A 89 -2.80 -8.85 -2.08
C CYS A 89 -2.26 -10.26 -2.33
N ARG A 90 -1.09 -10.37 -2.95
CA ARG A 90 -0.45 -11.67 -3.22
C ARG A 90 0.03 -12.35 -1.94
N CYS A 91 0.69 -11.61 -1.04
CA CYS A 91 1.09 -12.14 0.27
C CYS A 91 -0.14 -12.54 1.09
N LEU A 92 -1.18 -11.71 1.05
CA LEU A 92 -2.44 -11.96 1.72
C LEU A 92 -3.09 -13.28 1.27
N GLN A 93 -3.17 -13.54 -0.03
CA GLN A 93 -3.70 -14.80 -0.59
C GLN A 93 -2.93 -16.04 -0.12
N THR A 94 -1.64 -15.91 0.20
CA THR A 94 -0.83 -17.01 0.72
C THR A 94 -0.97 -17.22 2.22
N GLY A 95 -1.78 -16.41 2.92
CA GLY A 95 -1.95 -16.48 4.37
C GLY A 95 -0.84 -15.79 5.15
N ASN A 96 -0.16 -14.81 4.56
CA ASN A 96 0.89 -14.05 5.24
C ASN A 96 0.31 -13.24 6.44
N PRO A 97 0.75 -13.49 7.68
CA PRO A 97 0.24 -12.79 8.87
C PRO A 97 0.61 -11.31 8.91
N SER A 98 1.80 -10.94 8.44
CA SER A 98 2.26 -9.55 8.41
C SER A 98 1.44 -8.72 7.41
N ALA A 99 1.13 -9.27 6.22
CA ALA A 99 0.23 -8.65 5.25
C ALA A 99 -1.19 -8.48 5.81
N PHE A 100 -1.71 -9.50 6.50
CA PHE A 100 -3.01 -9.41 7.17
C PHE A 100 -3.04 -8.32 8.24
N ASN A 101 -2.01 -8.26 9.09
CA ASN A 101 -1.90 -7.24 10.14
C ASN A 101 -1.79 -5.83 9.55
N ALA A 102 -0.97 -5.65 8.51
CA ALA A 102 -0.85 -4.38 7.81
C ALA A 102 -2.20 -3.92 7.25
N ILE A 103 -2.97 -4.81 6.60
CA ILE A 103 -4.31 -4.47 6.09
C ILE A 103 -5.26 -4.12 7.23
N ARG A 104 -5.23 -4.87 8.33
CA ARG A 104 -6.07 -4.62 9.51
C ARG A 104 -5.78 -3.26 10.14
N GLU A 105 -4.51 -2.94 10.40
CA GLU A 105 -4.09 -1.66 10.98
C GLU A 105 -4.49 -0.49 10.07
N ASN A 106 -4.30 -0.65 8.77
CA ASN A 106 -4.70 0.35 7.79
C ASN A 106 -6.22 0.54 7.71
N ALA A 107 -6.99 -0.54 7.86
CA ALA A 107 -8.44 -0.47 7.96
C ALA A 107 -8.90 0.29 9.20
N GLU A 108 -8.23 0.06 10.34
CA GLU A 108 -8.52 0.73 11.61
C GLU A 108 -8.25 2.24 11.49
N ILE A 109 -7.11 2.62 10.92
CA ILE A 109 -6.76 4.03 10.64
C ILE A 109 -7.78 4.67 9.69
N LEU A 110 -8.11 4.00 8.59
CA LEU A 110 -9.07 4.51 7.61
C LEU A 110 -10.46 4.68 8.24
N ASN A 111 -10.91 3.72 9.05
CA ASN A 111 -12.19 3.79 9.74
C ASN A 111 -12.22 4.93 10.77
N ALA A 112 -11.14 5.16 11.52
CA ALA A 112 -11.04 6.29 12.45
C ALA A 112 -11.11 7.63 11.71
N SER A 113 -10.34 7.79 10.63
CA SER A 113 -10.37 8.98 9.77
C SER A 113 -11.74 9.21 9.15
N TYR A 114 -12.41 8.15 8.67
CA TYR A 114 -13.77 8.20 8.13
C TYR A 114 -14.77 8.75 9.17
N LEU A 115 -14.73 8.26 10.41
CA LEU A 115 -15.64 8.72 11.47
C LEU A 115 -15.42 10.19 11.82
N ILE A 116 -14.16 10.64 11.86
CA ILE A 116 -13.81 12.05 12.09
C ILE A 116 -14.32 12.92 10.94
N LEU A 117 -14.09 12.49 9.69
CA LEU A 117 -14.51 13.23 8.51
C LEU A 117 -16.04 13.35 8.47
N LYS A 118 -16.78 12.25 8.67
CA LYS A 118 -18.24 12.22 8.71
C LYS A 118 -18.81 13.17 9.77
N ARG A 119 -18.24 13.18 10.98
CA ARG A 119 -18.65 14.11 12.05
C ARG A 119 -18.38 15.56 11.69
N THR A 120 -17.21 15.84 11.12
CA THR A 120 -16.79 17.21 10.75
C THR A 120 -17.66 17.77 9.64
N MET A 121 -17.98 16.92 8.65
CA MET A 121 -18.91 17.21 7.55
C MET A 121 -20.31 17.55 8.05
N PHE A 122 -20.86 16.72 8.94
CA PHE A 122 -22.16 16.99 9.54
C PHE A 122 -22.20 18.35 10.27
N ARG A 123 -21.16 18.67 11.06
CA ARG A 123 -21.04 19.98 11.73
C ARG A 123 -20.94 21.12 10.72
N GLY A 124 -20.17 20.96 9.66
CA GLY A 124 -20.04 21.95 8.59
C GLY A 124 -21.38 22.26 7.91
N LYS A 125 -22.16 21.23 7.57
CA LYS A 125 -23.51 21.37 7.00
C LYS A 125 -24.45 22.12 7.95
N MET A 126 -24.42 21.84 9.25
CA MET A 126 -25.24 22.56 10.24
C MET A 126 -24.89 24.05 10.32
N VAL A 127 -23.60 24.40 10.29
CA VAL A 127 -23.15 25.80 10.26
C VAL A 127 -23.59 26.49 8.99
N LEU A 128 -23.50 25.81 7.84
CA LEU A 128 -23.93 26.34 6.55
C LEU A 128 -25.44 26.60 6.52
N MET A 129 -26.25 25.65 7.02
CA MET A 129 -27.71 25.83 7.15
C MET A 129 -28.05 27.02 8.06
N ALA A 130 -27.37 27.18 9.19
CA ALA A 130 -27.57 28.33 10.08
C ALA A 130 -27.23 29.67 9.38
N ARG A 131 -26.17 29.70 8.57
CA ARG A 131 -25.79 30.88 7.78
C ARG A 131 -26.78 31.17 6.64
N SER A 132 -27.32 30.12 6.01
CA SER A 132 -28.38 30.24 4.99
C SER A 132 -29.66 30.83 5.57
N ILE A 133 -30.06 30.43 6.79
CA ILE A 133 -31.20 31.05 7.48
C ILE A 133 -30.92 32.52 7.82
N ALA A 134 -29.70 32.86 8.22
CA ALA A 134 -29.30 34.24 8.54
C ALA A 134 -29.22 35.16 7.31
N LEU A 135 -29.25 34.60 6.10
CA LEU A 135 -29.22 35.33 4.83
C LEU A 135 -30.43 36.27 4.66
N GLU A 136 -31.56 35.94 5.30
CA GLU A 136 -32.76 36.80 5.36
C GLU A 136 -32.53 38.10 6.15
N VAL A 137 -31.43 38.22 6.90
CA VAL A 137 -31.05 39.43 7.66
C VAL A 137 -30.08 40.33 6.86
N ALA A 138 -29.65 39.92 5.66
CA ALA A 138 -28.72 40.70 4.84
C ALA A 138 -29.38 41.98 4.27
N ASN A 139 -28.88 43.14 4.68
CA ASN A 139 -29.50 44.45 4.39
C ASN A 139 -29.48 44.90 2.91
N THR A 140 -28.74 44.24 2.00
CA THR A 140 -28.68 44.67 0.59
C THR A 140 -28.73 43.49 -0.37
N ARG A 141 -29.41 43.69 -1.52
CA ARG A 141 -29.56 42.69 -2.59
C ARG A 141 -28.22 42.14 -3.09
N ALA A 142 -27.20 43.01 -3.23
CA ALA A 142 -25.87 42.60 -3.66
C ALA A 142 -25.18 41.68 -2.64
N ARG A 143 -25.34 41.95 -1.34
CA ARG A 143 -24.82 41.08 -0.26
C ARG A 143 -25.60 39.77 -0.16
N LYS A 144 -26.92 39.81 -0.37
CA LYS A 144 -27.76 38.61 -0.42
C LYS A 144 -27.27 37.66 -1.52
N LYS A 145 -27.13 38.17 -2.75
CA LYS A 145 -26.62 37.38 -3.88
C LYS A 145 -25.20 36.83 -3.66
N ALA A 146 -24.27 37.65 -3.19
CA ALA A 146 -22.90 37.19 -2.95
C ALA A 146 -22.82 36.10 -1.86
N LEU A 147 -23.71 36.14 -0.86
CA LEU A 147 -23.79 35.12 0.18
C LEU A 147 -24.50 33.85 -0.32
N GLU A 148 -25.53 33.97 -1.18
CA GLU A 148 -26.16 32.83 -1.87
C GLU A 148 -25.14 32.08 -2.71
N ASP A 149 -24.39 32.77 -3.58
CA ASP A 149 -23.36 32.17 -4.42
C ASP A 149 -22.29 31.43 -3.57
N ALA A 150 -21.85 32.02 -2.46
CA ALA A 150 -20.89 31.39 -1.55
C ALA A 150 -21.45 30.16 -0.80
N ILE A 151 -22.75 30.15 -0.50
CA ILE A 151 -23.42 28.99 0.12
C ILE A 151 -23.56 27.87 -0.88
N ASP A 152 -23.91 28.16 -2.13
CA ASP A 152 -24.01 27.17 -3.20
C ASP A 152 -22.66 26.51 -3.51
N ASP A 153 -21.58 27.29 -3.58
CA ASP A 153 -20.21 26.78 -3.72
C ASP A 153 -19.83 25.85 -2.56
N CYS A 154 -20.12 26.27 -1.32
CA CYS A 154 -19.86 25.46 -0.13
C CYS A 154 -20.68 24.17 -0.15
N THR A 155 -21.97 24.25 -0.51
CA THR A 155 -22.88 23.10 -0.57
C THR A 155 -22.37 22.06 -1.58
N SER A 156 -21.98 22.53 -2.77
CA SER A 156 -21.40 21.67 -3.81
C SER A 156 -20.12 20.97 -3.34
N ALA A 157 -19.25 21.68 -2.61
CA ALA A 157 -18.06 21.08 -2.01
C ALA A 157 -18.42 20.03 -0.94
N PHE A 158 -19.42 20.31 -0.10
CA PHE A 158 -19.90 19.34 0.89
C PHE A 158 -20.48 18.09 0.23
N ASP A 159 -21.22 18.21 -0.86
CA ASP A 159 -21.80 17.06 -1.56
C ASP A 159 -20.73 16.21 -2.26
N ALA A 160 -19.70 16.83 -2.81
CA ALA A 160 -18.54 16.11 -3.35
C ALA A 160 -17.81 15.30 -2.27
N VAL A 161 -17.62 15.86 -1.08
CA VAL A 161 -17.01 15.13 0.05
C VAL A 161 -17.94 14.02 0.56
N ASP A 162 -19.25 14.23 0.61
CA ASP A 162 -20.21 13.18 0.97
C ASP A 162 -20.17 11.99 -0.01
N ALA A 163 -20.03 12.25 -1.31
CA ALA A 163 -19.84 11.19 -2.30
C ALA A 163 -18.57 10.37 -2.03
N GLN A 164 -17.46 11.04 -1.69
CA GLN A 164 -16.21 10.36 -1.30
C GLN A 164 -16.37 9.54 -0.01
N ILE A 165 -17.08 10.08 0.99
CA ILE A 165 -17.40 9.37 2.24
C ILE A 165 -18.16 8.07 1.95
N GLN A 166 -19.15 8.10 1.05
CA GLN A 166 -19.89 6.89 0.64
C GLN A 166 -18.97 5.86 -0.02
N THR A 167 -18.05 6.30 -0.89
CA THR A 167 -17.05 5.39 -1.49
C THR A 167 -16.15 4.75 -0.43
N ILE A 168 -15.67 5.54 0.55
CA ILE A 168 -14.84 5.04 1.66
C ILE A 168 -15.64 4.03 2.51
N GLU A 169 -16.91 4.28 2.77
CA GLU A 169 -17.78 3.38 3.52
C GLU A 169 -17.94 2.02 2.82
N GLN A 170 -18.22 2.02 1.50
CA GLN A 170 -18.29 0.79 0.71
C GLN A 170 -16.96 0.01 0.73
N PHE A 171 -15.84 0.72 0.60
CA PHE A 171 -14.51 0.11 0.65
C PHE A 171 -14.23 -0.52 2.02
N LEU A 172 -14.57 0.17 3.11
CA LEU A 172 -14.42 -0.35 4.47
C LEU A 172 -15.25 -1.62 4.71
N GLU A 173 -16.48 -1.66 4.21
CA GLU A 173 -17.34 -2.85 4.33
C GLU A 173 -16.78 -4.05 3.55
N MET A 174 -16.33 -3.82 2.31
CA MET A 174 -15.64 -4.84 1.53
C MET A 174 -14.39 -5.37 2.27
N LEU A 175 -13.59 -4.46 2.82
CA LEU A 175 -12.34 -4.82 3.48
C LEU A 175 -12.59 -5.60 4.79
N LYS A 176 -13.62 -5.22 5.57
CA LYS A 176 -14.07 -6.01 6.74
C LYS A 176 -14.53 -7.42 6.34
N ALA A 177 -15.24 -7.56 5.22
CA ALA A 177 -15.68 -8.86 4.72
C ALA A 177 -14.49 -9.75 4.35
N VAL A 178 -13.48 -9.20 3.65
CA VAL A 178 -12.23 -9.91 3.32
C VAL A 178 -11.50 -10.34 4.58
N LEU A 179 -11.29 -9.43 5.54
CA LEU A 179 -10.62 -9.76 6.80
C LEU A 179 -11.34 -10.87 7.57
N LYS A 180 -12.68 -10.90 7.54
CA LYS A 180 -13.47 -11.96 8.19
C LYS A 180 -13.22 -13.34 7.56
N VAL A 181 -13.26 -13.42 6.23
CA VAL A 181 -13.01 -14.68 5.49
C VAL A 181 -11.59 -15.20 5.75
N MET A 182 -10.63 -14.29 5.76
CA MET A 182 -9.23 -14.66 5.99
C MET A 182 -8.97 -15.14 7.41
N ARG A 183 -9.60 -14.50 8.40
CA ARG A 183 -9.46 -14.93 9.80
C ARG A 183 -9.95 -16.37 9.99
N SER A 184 -10.97 -16.80 9.24
CA SER A 184 -11.43 -18.19 9.24
C SER A 184 -10.50 -19.17 8.52
N GLN A 185 -9.68 -18.69 7.57
CA GLN A 185 -8.71 -19.52 6.83
C GLN A 185 -7.40 -19.69 7.58
N VAL A 186 -6.98 -18.68 8.36
CA VAL A 186 -5.76 -18.72 9.19
C VAL A 186 -5.95 -19.56 10.47
N ALA A 187 -7.20 -19.82 10.89
CA ALA A 187 -7.52 -20.62 12.07
C ALA A 187 -7.64 -22.15 11.79
N GLN A 188 -7.43 -22.57 10.54
CA GLN A 188 -7.41 -23.97 10.09
C GLN A 188 -5.97 -24.44 9.86
#